data_AF-A0A0G0G4U7-F1
#
_entry.id   AF-A0A0G0G4U7-F1
#
_cell.length_a   1.000
_cell.length_b   1.000
_cell.length_c   1.000
_cell.angle_alpha   90.00
_cell.angle_beta   90.00
_cell.angle_gamma   90.00
#
_symmetry.space_group_name_H-M   'P 1'
#
loop_
_entity.id
_entity.type
_entity.pdbx_description
1 polymer ?
#
loop_
_entity_poly.entity_id
_entity_poly.type
_entity_poly.pdbx_seq_one_letter_code
_entity_poly.pdbx_strand_id
1 'polypeptide(L)'
;MSNKTYKTLDLFAGIGGIRMGFERAGFETVFSNDFDPYCKPTYDLNYKTAQLAIGDIQKIKSASLPDFDILLGGFPCQPFSVAGYRRGFLDTGRGNLFFE
;
A
#
# COMPACT_ATOMS: atom_id res chain seq x y z
N MET A 1 18.32 -19.17 -18.06
CA MET A 1 16.93 -18.99 -17.60
C MET A 1 16.74 -17.52 -17.36
N SER A 2 15.73 -16.89 -17.96
CA SER A 2 15.37 -15.50 -17.60
C SER A 2 14.91 -15.52 -16.15
N ASN A 3 15.56 -14.75 -15.27
CA ASN A 3 15.05 -14.56 -13.91
C ASN A 3 13.74 -13.77 -14.03
N LYS A 4 12.62 -14.42 -13.75
CA LYS A 4 11.32 -13.76 -13.69
C LYS A 4 11.34 -12.78 -12.53
N THR A 5 11.21 -11.48 -12.82
CA THR A 5 10.96 -10.45 -11.81
C THR A 5 9.49 -10.49 -11.43
N TYR A 6 9.20 -10.64 -10.14
CA TYR A 6 7.85 -10.61 -9.61
C TYR A 6 7.39 -9.17 -9.37
N LYS A 7 6.13 -8.90 -9.69
CA LYS A 7 5.51 -7.58 -9.58
C LYS A 7 4.74 -7.41 -8.27
N THR A 8 4.92 -6.28 -7.60
CA THR A 8 4.22 -5.91 -6.38
C THR A 8 3.25 -4.74 -6.60
N LEU A 9 2.13 -4.78 -5.89
CA LEU A 9 1.17 -3.67 -5.78
C LEU A 9 1.10 -3.22 -4.30
N ASP A 10 1.38 -1.95 -4.01
CA ASP A 10 1.57 -1.43 -2.65
C ASP A 10 0.40 -0.55 -2.17
N LEU A 11 -0.50 -1.09 -1.34
CA LEU A 11 -1.63 -0.38 -0.76
C LEU A 11 -1.33 0.10 0.66
N PHE A 12 -1.90 1.26 1.02
CA PHE A 12 -1.60 1.93 2.29
C PHE A 12 -0.08 2.13 2.44
N ALA A 13 0.55 2.57 1.35
CA ALA A 13 1.99 2.51 1.17
C ALA A 13 2.75 3.42 2.16
N GLY A 14 2.10 4.45 2.70
CA GLY A 14 2.73 5.50 3.47
C GLY A 14 3.93 6.06 2.71
N ILE A 15 5.10 6.03 3.34
CA ILE A 15 6.37 6.46 2.72
C ILE A 15 7.14 5.33 1.98
N GLY A 16 6.51 4.16 1.77
CA GLY A 16 7.05 3.05 0.99
C GLY A 16 8.00 2.13 1.75
N GLY A 17 7.73 1.88 3.03
CA GLY A 17 8.56 1.01 3.87
C GLY A 17 8.53 -0.46 3.44
N ILE A 18 7.35 -1.00 3.12
CA ILE A 18 7.19 -2.40 2.69
C ILE A 18 7.79 -2.59 1.30
N ARG A 19 7.47 -1.68 0.36
CA ARG A 19 8.09 -1.60 -0.97
C ARG A 19 9.62 -1.71 -0.90
N MET A 20 10.26 -0.93 -0.03
CA MET A 20 11.73 -0.95 0.10
C MET A 20 12.29 -2.36 0.37
N GLY A 21 11.60 -3.15 1.21
CA GLY A 21 12.00 -4.52 1.50
C GLY A 21 11.88 -5.44 0.27
N PHE A 22 10.77 -5.32 -0.46
CA PHE A 22 10.52 -6.13 -1.66
C PHE A 22 11.46 -5.75 -2.82
N GLU A 23 11.68 -4.47 -3.09
CA GLU A 23 12.62 -4.05 -4.14
C GLU A 23 14.06 -4.50 -3.82
N ARG A 24 14.47 -4.45 -2.54
CA ARG A 24 15.76 -5.02 -2.11
C ARG A 24 15.86 -6.54 -2.30
N ALA A 25 14.73 -7.24 -2.30
CA ALA A 25 14.66 -8.67 -2.58
C ALA A 25 14.54 -9.00 -4.09
N GLY A 26 14.56 -7.99 -4.97
CA GLY A 26 14.53 -8.16 -6.43
C GLY A 26 13.12 -8.15 -7.05
N PHE A 27 12.12 -7.63 -6.35
CA PHE A 27 10.77 -7.43 -6.87
C PHE A 27 10.64 -6.04 -7.52
N GLU A 28 9.63 -5.87 -8.38
CA GLU A 28 9.32 -4.59 -9.05
C GLU A 28 7.94 -4.09 -8.63
N THR A 29 7.86 -2.86 -8.10
CA THR A 29 6.56 -2.27 -7.75
C THR A 29 5.92 -1.61 -8.97
N VAL A 30 4.68 -2.00 -9.28
CA VAL A 30 3.94 -1.52 -10.47
C VAL A 30 2.85 -0.51 -10.13
N PHE A 31 2.39 -0.47 -8.89
CA PHE A 31 1.42 0.51 -8.42
C PHE A 31 1.59 0.75 -6.92
N SER A 32 1.30 1.98 -6.47
CA SER A 32 1.22 2.29 -5.06
C SER A 32 0.16 3.33 -4.74
N ASN A 33 -0.51 3.17 -3.61
CA ASN A 33 -1.56 4.07 -3.15
C ASN A 33 -1.45 4.38 -1.66
N ASP A 34 -1.72 5.63 -1.31
CA ASP A 34 -2.07 6.04 0.04
C ASP A 34 -3.11 7.17 -0.02
N PHE A 35 -3.89 7.36 1.03
CA PHE A 35 -4.86 8.46 1.09
C PHE A 35 -4.22 9.77 1.60
N ASP A 36 -3.08 9.70 2.30
CA ASP A 36 -2.45 10.85 2.93
C ASP A 36 -1.50 11.59 1.96
N PRO A 37 -1.83 12.83 1.53
CA PRO A 37 -0.98 13.61 0.64
C PRO A 37 0.39 13.96 1.24
N TYR A 38 0.55 13.94 2.57
CA TYR A 38 1.84 14.23 3.22
C TYR A 38 2.88 13.15 2.96
N CYS A 39 2.47 11.92 2.63
CA CYS A 39 3.39 10.85 2.26
C CYS A 39 4.01 11.04 0.88
N LYS A 40 3.28 11.68 -0.05
CA LYS A 40 3.67 11.77 -1.48
C LYS A 40 5.03 12.42 -1.72
N PRO A 41 5.39 13.57 -1.12
CA PRO A 41 6.69 14.19 -1.36
C PRO A 41 7.86 13.27 -0.99
N THR A 42 7.79 12.62 0.17
CA THR A 42 8.81 11.67 0.60
C THR A 42 8.83 10.43 -0.28
N TYR A 43 7.67 9.88 -0.61
CA TYR A 43 7.56 8.69 -1.45
C TYR A 43 8.16 8.94 -2.85
N ASP A 44 7.71 9.98 -3.56
CA ASP A 44 8.12 10.28 -4.94
C ASP A 44 9.57 10.80 -5.03
N LEU A 45 10.12 11.32 -3.93
CA LEU A 45 11.54 11.64 -3.83
C LEU A 45 12.39 10.36 -3.93
N ASN A 46 11.98 9.29 -3.24
CA ASN A 46 12.69 8.02 -3.17
C ASN A 46 12.40 7.09 -4.36
N TYR A 47 11.19 7.16 -4.92
CA TYR A 47 10.74 6.24 -5.97
C TYR A 47 10.34 6.98 -7.25
N LYS A 48 11.07 6.73 -8.34
CA LYS A 48 10.78 7.36 -9.66
C LYS A 48 9.79 6.56 -10.50
N THR A 49 9.60 5.28 -10.20
CA THR A 49 8.62 4.40 -10.82
C THR A 49 7.52 4.07 -9.83
N ALA A 50 6.30 3.82 -10.33
CA ALA A 50 5.11 3.59 -9.51
C ALA A 50 5.00 4.64 -8.38
N GLN A 51 4.89 5.92 -8.78
CA GLN A 51 4.73 7.03 -7.84
C GLN A 51 3.44 6.92 -7.04
N LEU A 52 3.37 7.60 -5.91
CA LEU A 52 2.25 7.45 -4.98
C LEU A 52 0.97 8.04 -5.57
N ALA A 53 -0.01 7.18 -5.85
CA ALA A 53 -1.35 7.60 -6.21
C ALA A 53 -2.09 8.02 -4.93
N ILE A 54 -2.38 9.32 -4.81
CA ILE A 54 -3.15 9.83 -3.67
C ILE A 54 -4.63 9.58 -3.92
N GLY A 55 -5.25 8.81 -3.03
CA GLY A 55 -6.65 8.47 -3.15
C GLY A 55 -7.13 7.53 -2.05
N ASP A 56 -8.42 7.58 -1.78
CA ASP A 56 -9.12 6.64 -0.92
C ASP A 56 -9.26 5.29 -1.65
N ILE A 57 -8.75 4.22 -1.03
CA ILE A 57 -8.73 2.87 -1.61
C ILE A 57 -10.15 2.38 -1.97
N GLN A 58 -11.17 2.78 -1.21
CA GLN A 58 -12.59 2.43 -1.47
C GLN A 58 -13.10 2.94 -2.83
N LYS A 59 -12.38 3.91 -3.42
CA LYS A 59 -12.73 4.50 -4.72
C LYS A 59 -11.92 3.90 -5.87
N ILE A 60 -10.94 3.06 -5.58
CA ILE A 60 -10.08 2.42 -6.58
C ILE A 60 -10.74 1.10 -6.99
N LYS A 61 -11.08 1.00 -8.28
CA LYS A 61 -11.66 -0.22 -8.81
C LYS A 61 -10.54 -1.22 -9.12
N SER A 62 -10.71 -2.47 -8.67
CA SER A 62 -9.76 -3.55 -8.97
C SER A 62 -9.43 -3.69 -10.46
N ALA A 63 -10.43 -3.50 -11.33
CA ALA A 63 -10.25 -3.53 -12.80
C ALA A 63 -9.36 -2.41 -13.37
N SER A 64 -9.03 -1.38 -12.59
CA SER A 64 -8.12 -0.29 -12.98
C SER A 64 -6.68 -0.49 -12.51
N LEU A 65 -6.44 -1.50 -11.68
CA LEU A 65 -5.11 -1.83 -11.18
C LEU A 65 -4.32 -2.63 -12.23
N PRO A 66 -3.00 -2.41 -12.34
CA PRO A 66 -2.15 -3.24 -13.21
C PRO A 66 -2.05 -4.67 -12.67
N ASP A 67 -1.70 -5.62 -13.54
CA ASP A 67 -1.40 -6.99 -13.12
C ASP A 67 -0.20 -7.03 -12.16
N PHE A 68 -0.32 -7.81 -11.09
CA PHE A 68 0.71 -8.01 -10.07
C PHE A 68 0.76 -9.48 -9.61
N ASP A 69 1.90 -9.90 -9.06
CA ASP A 69 2.07 -11.23 -8.47
C ASP A 69 1.85 -11.21 -6.95
N ILE A 70 2.15 -10.09 -6.27
CA ILE A 70 2.06 -9.94 -4.81
C ILE A 70 1.40 -8.61 -4.43
N LEU A 71 0.45 -8.63 -3.50
CA LEU A 71 -0.15 -7.45 -2.88
C LEU A 71 0.53 -7.15 -1.55
N LEU A 72 0.97 -5.91 -1.37
CA LEU A 72 1.49 -5.36 -0.12
C LEU A 72 0.39 -4.50 0.50
N GLY A 73 0.14 -4.65 1.81
CA GLY A 73 -0.96 -3.97 2.48
C GLY A 73 -0.61 -3.56 3.90
N GLY A 74 -0.23 -2.30 4.08
CA GLY A 74 0.06 -1.69 5.39
C GLY A 74 -1.18 -1.07 6.06
N PHE A 75 -2.30 -1.78 6.09
CA PHE A 75 -3.59 -1.19 6.49
C PHE A 75 -3.57 -0.65 7.94
N PRO A 76 -4.42 0.35 8.27
CA PRO A 76 -4.35 1.05 9.55
C PRO A 76 -4.52 0.13 10.78
N CYS A 77 -3.53 0.14 11.67
CA CYS A 77 -3.51 -0.74 12.85
C CYS A 77 -4.16 -0.13 14.10
N GLN A 78 -4.50 1.16 14.11
CA GLN A 78 -5.04 1.87 15.30
C GLN A 78 -6.30 1.21 15.88
N PRO A 79 -7.24 0.67 15.06
CA PRO A 79 -8.41 -0.04 15.58
C PRO A 79 -8.07 -1.33 16.34
N PHE A 80 -6.89 -1.92 16.09
CA PHE A 80 -6.48 -3.22 16.64
C PHE A 80 -5.41 -3.10 17.74
N SER A 81 -4.67 -1.98 17.76
CA SER A 81 -3.58 -1.73 18.71
C SER A 81 -4.05 -1.72 20.16
N VAL A 82 -3.23 -2.30 21.06
CA VAL A 82 -3.43 -2.25 22.52
C VAL A 82 -3.43 -0.82 23.05
N ALA A 83 -2.71 0.09 22.39
CA ALA A 83 -2.68 1.51 22.72
C ALA A 83 -3.89 2.30 22.15
N GLY A 84 -4.74 1.65 21.33
CA GLY A 84 -5.96 2.23 20.79
C GLY A 84 -7.22 1.78 21.55
N TYR A 85 -8.39 2.15 21.03
CA TYR A 85 -9.69 1.76 21.61
C TYR A 85 -10.09 0.30 21.32
N ARG A 86 -9.24 -0.46 20.60
CA ARG A 86 -9.44 -1.88 20.25
C ARG A 86 -10.81 -2.22 19.69
N ARG A 87 -11.40 -1.28 18.94
CA ARG A 87 -12.71 -1.47 18.30
C ARG A 87 -12.64 -2.46 17.13
N GLY A 88 -11.45 -2.79 16.65
CA GLY A 88 -11.25 -3.72 15.54
C GLY A 88 -12.09 -3.32 14.33
N PHE A 89 -12.82 -4.28 13.76
CA PHE A 89 -13.74 -4.05 12.64
C PHE A 89 -15.02 -3.27 13.01
N LEU A 90 -15.27 -2.99 14.29
CA LEU A 90 -16.37 -2.09 14.70
C LEU A 90 -15.99 -0.61 14.51
N ASP A 91 -14.73 -0.30 14.21
CA ASP A 91 -14.31 1.02 13.76
C ASP A 91 -14.64 1.18 12.27
N THR A 92 -15.79 1.79 11.98
CA THR A 92 -16.32 1.94 10.62
C THR A 92 -15.49 2.86 9.73
N GLY A 93 -14.55 3.64 10.30
CA GLY A 93 -13.69 4.54 9.53
C GLY A 93 -12.37 3.91 9.12
N ARG A 94 -11.72 3.16 10.03
CA ARG A 94 -10.35 2.64 9.81
C ARG A 94 -10.26 1.12 9.88
N GLY A 95 -11.13 0.46 10.64
CA GLY A 95 -11.09 -0.99 10.84
C GLY A 95 -11.55 -1.78 9.62
N ASN A 96 -12.50 -1.23 8.87
CA ASN A 96 -13.07 -1.89 7.70
C ASN A 96 -12.21 -1.83 6.44
N LEU A 97 -11.14 -1.03 6.43
CA LEU A 97 -10.21 -0.92 5.30
C LEU A 97 -9.44 -2.22 5.02
N PHE A 98 -9.49 -3.20 5.93
CA PHE A 98 -8.98 -4.55 5.67
C PHE A 98 -9.76 -5.29 4.57
N PHE A 99 -11.03 -4.94 4.35
CA PHE A 99 -11.88 -5.60 3.36
C PHE A 99 -11.79 -5.00 1.96
N GLU A 100 -10.98 -3.95 1.80
CA GLU A 100 -10.71 -3.24 0.54
C GLU A 100 -9.33 -3.64 -0.01
#